data_AF-A0A3B7MCJ0-F1
#
_entry.id   AF-A0A3B7MCJ0-F1
#
_cell.length_a   1.000
_cell.length_b   1.000
_cell.length_c   1.000
_cell.angle_alpha   90.00
_cell.angle_beta   90.00
_cell.angle_gamma   90.00
#
_symmetry.space_group_name_H-M   'P 1'
#
loop_
_entity.id
_entity.type
_entity.pdbx_description
1 polymer ?
#
loop_
_entity_poly.entity_id
_entity_poly.type
_entity_poly.pdbx_seq_one_letter_code
_entity_poly.pdbx_strand_id
1 'polypeptide(L)' 'MRITVAFVLKASQLSVQDILASYPELEEEDIRQALEYAACVLSERTFSITSA' A
#
# COMPACT_ATOMS: atom_id res chain seq x y z
N MET A 1 14.44 5.18 -8.87
CA MET A 1 14.17 4.65 -7.52
C MET A 1 13.07 3.61 -7.62
N ARG A 2 13.11 2.52 -6.85
CA ARG A 2 12.04 1.50 -6.84
C ARG A 2 11.47 1.43 -5.42
N ILE A 3 10.37 2.13 -5.20
CA ILE A 3 9.65 2.12 -3.92
C ILE A 3 8.69 0.94 -3.94
N THR A 4 8.60 0.22 -2.83
CA THR A 4 7.72 -0.96 -2.72
C THR A 4 6.41 -0.57 -2.04
N VAL A 5 5.33 -1.25 -2.40
CA VAL A 5 4.00 -1.05 -1.79
C VAL A 5 4.05 -1.23 -0.27
N ALA A 6 4.83 -2.21 0.22
CA ALA A 6 5.03 -2.43 1.66
C ALA A 6 5.68 -1.23 2.37
N PHE A 7 6.57 -0.51 1.69
CA PHE A 7 7.18 0.70 2.23
C PHE A 7 6.17 1.84 2.34
N VAL A 8 5.38 2.07 1.29
CA VAL A 8 4.32 3.09 1.26
C VAL A 8 3.29 2.84 2.36
N LEU A 9 2.86 1.59 2.55
CA LEU A 9 1.94 1.20 3.62
C LEU A 9 2.50 1.45 5.01
N LYS A 10 3.80 1.22 5.21
CA LYS A 10 4.47 1.49 6.49
C LYS A 10 4.57 3.00 6.76
N ALA A 11 4.83 3.77 5.71
CA ALA A 11 4.86 5.22 5.76
C ALA A 11 3.46 5.84 5.95
N SER A 12 2.39 5.16 5.52
CA SER A 12 0.98 5.59 5.70
C SER A 12 0.54 5.69 7.16
N GLN A 13 1.36 5.26 8.12
CA GLN A 13 1.17 5.58 9.54
C GLN A 13 1.40 7.07 9.86
N LEU A 14 2.09 7.78 8.97
CA LEU A 14 2.28 9.22 8.97
C LEU A 14 1.22 9.88 8.07
N SER A 15 1.06 11.20 8.17
CA SER A 15 0.20 11.94 7.23
C SER A 15 0.78 11.86 5.82
N VAL A 16 -0.08 11.73 4.81
CA VAL A 16 0.30 11.68 3.38
C VAL A 16 1.24 12.84 3.01
N GLN A 17 1.02 14.02 3.58
CA GLN A 17 1.86 15.21 3.35
C GLN A 17 3.30 15.04 3.86
N ASP A 18 3.51 14.36 4.99
CA ASP A 18 4.86 14.09 5.52
C ASP A 18 5.62 13.08 4.66
N ILE A 19 4.90 12.13 4.07
CA ILE A 19 5.46 11.14 3.14
C ILE A 19 5.93 11.82 1.86
N LEU A 20 5.10 12.70 1.28
CA LEU A 20 5.45 13.47 0.08
C LEU A 20 6.60 14.46 0.35
N ALA A 21 6.67 15.03 1.55
CA ALA A 21 7.79 15.88 1.94
C ALA A 21 9.10 15.09 2.07
N SER A 22 9.04 13.85 2.55
CA SER A 22 10.19 12.96 2.71
C SER A 22 10.61 12.29 1.40
N TYR A 23 9.66 12.07 0.51
CA TYR A 23 9.82 11.42 -0.79
C TYR A 23 9.08 12.22 -1.86
N PRO A 24 9.63 13.35 -2.31
CA PRO A 24 8.99 14.22 -3.32
C PRO A 24 8.85 13.54 -4.69
N GLU A 25 9.51 12.41 -4.92
CA GLU A 25 9.33 11.56 -6.09
C GLU A 25 8.08 10.67 -6.05
N LEU A 26 7.38 10.56 -4.91
CA LEU A 26 6.10 9.87 -4.80
C LEU A 26 4.97 10.80 -5.19
N GLU A 27 3.97 10.26 -5.88
CA GLU A 27 2.72 10.95 -6.12
C GLU A 27 1.65 10.53 -5.10
N GLU A 28 0.68 11.41 -4.84
CA GLU A 28 -0.50 11.06 -4.02
C GLU A 28 -1.26 9.87 -4.60
N GLU A 29 -1.25 9.71 -5.92
CA GLU A 29 -1.85 8.59 -6.63
C GLU A 29 -1.21 7.26 -6.21
N ASP A 30 0.12 7.19 -6.15
CA ASP A 30 0.84 5.97 -5.77
C ASP A 30 0.48 5.53 -4.34
N ILE A 31 0.29 6.49 -3.43
CA ILE A 31 -0.11 6.23 -2.05
C ILE A 31 -1.54 5.68 -2.00
N ARG A 32 -2.46 6.28 -2.76
CA ARG A 32 -3.84 5.82 -2.83
C ARG A 32 -3.94 4.43 -3.42
N GLN A 33 -3.23 4.15 -4.50
CA GLN A 33 -3.21 2.83 -5.12
C GLN A 33 -2.60 1.77 -4.20
N ALA A 34 -1.54 2.10 -3.45
CA ALA A 34 -0.97 1.20 -2.46
C ALA A 34 -1.98 0.85 -1.36
N LEU A 35 -2.76 1.83 -0.90
CA LEU A 35 -3.82 1.64 0.10
C LEU A 35 -5.00 0.82 -0.45
N GLU A 36 -5.47 1.12 -1.66
CA GLU A 36 -6.52 0.34 -2.33
C GLU A 36 -6.08 -1.11 -2.55
N TYR A 37 -4.84 -1.31 -3.01
CA TYR A 37 -4.27 -2.64 -3.15
C TYR A 37 -4.25 -3.39 -1.82
N ALA A 38 -3.79 -2.75 -0.75
CA ALA A 38 -3.79 -3.36 0.58
C ALA A 38 -5.22 -3.68 1.07
N ALA A 39 -6.18 -2.79 0.85
CA ALA A 39 -7.58 -3.02 1.20
C ALA A 39 -8.17 -4.21 0.42
N CYS A 40 -7.87 -4.32 -0.88
CA CYS A 40 -8.28 -5.46 -1.71
C CYS A 40 -7.67 -6.77 -1.21
N VAL A 41 -6.35 -6.79 -1.01
CA VAL A 41 -5.61 -7.98 -0.53
C VAL A 41 -6.11 -8.44 0.85
N LEU A 42 -6.43 -7.51 1.75
CA LEU A 42 -6.99 -7.83 3.05
C LEU A 42 -8.46 -8.30 2.98
N SER A 43 -9.21 -7.82 1.99
CA SER A 43 -10.60 -8.22 1.75
C SER A 43 -10.71 -9.58 1.06
N GLU A 44 -9.68 -10.01 0.33
CA GLU A 44 -9.58 -11.33 -0.29
C GLU A 44 -9.38 -12.41 0.78
N ARG A 45 -10.48 -12.93 1.33
CA ARG A 45 -10.45 -14.16 2.14
C ARG A 45 -10.00 -15.32 1.25
N THR A 46 -8.81 -15.84 1.50
CA THR A 46 -8.29 -17.05 0.86
C THR A 46 -9.04 -18.28 1.39
N PHE A 47 -10.10 -18.68 0.69
CA PHE A 47 -10.69 -20.01 0.90
C PHE A 47 -9.71 -21.05 0.35
N SER A 48 -8.99 -21.71 1.25
CA SER A 48 -8.19 -22.87 0.89
C SER A 48 -9.14 -24.01 0.51
N ILE A 49 -9.24 -24.30 -0.78
CA ILE A 49 -9.91 -25.51 -1.27
C ILE A 49 -9.06 -26.72 -0.86
N THR A 50 -9.44 -27.35 0.25
CA THR A 50 -8.96 -28.69 0.60
C THR A 50 -9.67 -29.67 -0.31
N SER A 51 -8.98 -30.13 -1.35
CA SER A 51 -9.39 -31.28 -2.16
C SER A 51 -9.18 -32.57 -1.35
N ALA A 52 -10.26 -33.33 -1.15
CA ALA A 52 -10.32 -34.60 -0.43
C ALA A 52 -9.91 -35.81 -1.29
#